data_AF-A0A7C4NC05-F1
#
_entry.id   AF-A0A7C4NC05-F1
#
_cell.length_a   1.000
_cell.length_b   1.000
_cell.length_c   1.000
_cell.angle_alpha   90.00
_cell.angle_beta   90.00
_cell.angle_gamma   90.00
#
_symmetry.space_group_name_H-M   'P 1'
#
loop_
_entity.id
_entity.type
_entity.pdbx_description
1 polymer ?
#
loop_
_entity_poly.entity_id
_entity_poly.type
_entity_poly.pdbx_seq_one_letter_code
_entity_poly.pdbx_strand_id
1 'polypeptide(L)'
;MPSLTRQAVIDRREVRYRRRLTLRVTTKEQAVEFVKDVGFCFLFPIQRVEMPSLWDAIAGRVVKTTNKHTGYEIERTWGWKDEALNQKVWFYGKLLRGRATLVSLDFLPNFYALSENYGDYEQDYLDEYRTGALSAEAKAIYEALLKHGALDAVRLRREARLSAEANKPRFEKALTELQTGLKVLPVGIAPVGAWRYAFIYEILPRWLPDLPERARPISRAEARCQILDRYIHNVIASPLAAAARVFGWKLTDARQTAEALADRGRVELDAKVKGIRELQLAAA
;
A
#
# COMPACT_ATOMS: atom_id res chain seq x y z
N MET A 1 4.52 -25.68 -20.22
CA MET A 1 4.12 -24.33 -20.68
C MET A 1 5.20 -23.78 -21.60
N PRO A 2 4.90 -22.99 -22.64
CA PRO A 2 5.94 -22.36 -23.45
C PRO A 2 6.86 -21.55 -22.52
N SER A 3 8.18 -21.65 -22.71
CA SER A 3 9.15 -20.97 -21.86
C SER A 3 8.87 -19.47 -21.84
N LEU A 4 8.53 -18.93 -20.67
CA LEU A 4 8.23 -17.51 -20.48
C LEU A 4 9.46 -16.68 -20.89
N THR A 5 9.29 -15.68 -21.76
CA THR A 5 10.38 -14.79 -22.18
C THR A 5 10.27 -13.44 -21.48
N ARG A 6 11.38 -12.71 -21.38
CA ARG A 6 11.38 -11.34 -20.83
C ARG A 6 10.38 -10.43 -21.54
N GLN A 7 10.28 -10.53 -22.87
CA GLN A 7 9.33 -9.74 -23.64
C GLN A 7 7.88 -10.12 -23.31
N ALA A 8 7.57 -11.41 -23.20
CA ALA A 8 6.23 -11.87 -22.81
C ALA A 8 5.84 -11.38 -21.40
N VAL A 9 6.78 -11.35 -20.44
CA VAL A 9 6.55 -10.76 -19.12
C VAL A 9 6.20 -9.28 -19.23
N ILE A 10 6.99 -8.52 -20.00
CA ILE A 10 6.74 -7.08 -20.22
C ILE A 10 5.37 -6.88 -20.86
N ASP A 11 5.05 -7.59 -21.94
CA ASP A 11 3.80 -7.43 -22.66
C ASP A 11 2.57 -7.73 -21.79
N ARG A 12 2.65 -8.78 -20.96
CA ARG A 12 1.62 -9.13 -19.98
C ARG A 12 1.47 -8.07 -18.90
N ARG A 13 2.57 -7.49 -18.41
CA ARG A 13 2.53 -6.34 -17.48
C ARG A 13 1.93 -5.11 -18.12
N GLU A 14 2.23 -4.80 -19.39
CA GLU A 14 1.62 -3.66 -20.07
C GLU A 14 0.09 -3.77 -20.11
N VAL A 15 -0.45 -4.98 -20.26
CA VAL A 15 -1.90 -5.24 -20.15
C VAL A 15 -2.36 -5.15 -18.70
N ARG A 16 -1.72 -5.90 -17.79
CA ARG A 16 -2.14 -6.04 -16.39
C ARG A 16 -2.14 -4.71 -15.64
N TYR A 17 -1.21 -3.82 -15.97
CA TYR A 17 -1.09 -2.49 -15.36
C TYR A 17 -1.83 -1.40 -16.13
N ARG A 18 -2.57 -1.76 -17.19
CA ARG A 18 -3.27 -0.80 -18.06
C ARG A 18 -2.33 0.25 -18.68
N ARG A 19 -1.09 -0.13 -18.98
CA ARG A 19 -0.06 0.72 -19.60
C ARG A 19 -0.08 0.67 -21.14
N ARG A 20 -1.27 0.52 -21.71
CA ARG A 20 -1.54 0.69 -23.13
C ARG A 20 -2.60 1.77 -23.27
N LEU A 21 -2.48 2.66 -24.25
CA LEU A 21 -3.42 3.77 -24.42
C LEU A 21 -4.89 3.31 -24.57
N THR A 22 -5.11 2.14 -25.17
CA THR A 22 -6.44 1.53 -25.33
C THR A 22 -7.01 0.94 -24.05
N LEU A 23 -6.19 0.71 -23.02
CA LEU A 23 -6.58 0.14 -21.73
C LEU A 23 -6.53 1.16 -20.59
N ARG A 24 -6.05 2.38 -20.86
CA ARG A 24 -5.75 3.38 -19.83
C ARG A 24 -6.98 3.75 -19.01
N VAL A 25 -6.74 4.13 -17.77
CA VAL A 25 -7.77 4.63 -16.86
C VAL A 25 -8.08 6.09 -17.18
N THR A 26 -9.32 6.39 -17.57
CA THR A 26 -9.75 7.75 -17.95
C THR A 26 -10.78 8.37 -17.02
N THR A 27 -11.42 7.59 -16.15
CA THR A 27 -12.38 8.07 -15.13
C THR A 27 -12.02 7.58 -13.72
N LYS A 28 -12.65 8.20 -12.72
CA LYS A 28 -12.46 7.82 -11.30
C LYS A 28 -13.01 6.43 -11.02
N GLU A 29 -14.13 6.05 -11.62
CA GLU A 29 -14.76 4.74 -11.49
C GLU A 29 -13.81 3.66 -12.01
N GLN A 30 -13.20 3.88 -13.17
CA GLN A 30 -12.19 2.99 -13.73
C GLN A 30 -10.94 2.89 -12.86
N ALA A 31 -10.58 3.96 -12.13
CA ALA A 31 -9.48 3.93 -11.16
C ALA A 31 -9.81 3.05 -9.97
N VAL A 32 -11.05 3.12 -9.45
CA VAL A 32 -11.52 2.24 -8.37
C VAL A 32 -11.54 0.79 -8.84
N GLU A 33 -12.07 0.53 -10.04
CA GLU A 33 -12.05 -0.80 -10.66
C GLU A 33 -10.62 -1.32 -10.89
N PHE A 34 -9.68 -0.45 -11.27
CA PHE A 34 -8.27 -0.80 -11.39
C PHE A 34 -7.71 -1.31 -10.08
N VAL A 35 -7.87 -0.53 -9.00
CA VAL A 35 -7.37 -0.89 -7.67
C VAL A 35 -8.04 -2.17 -7.18
N LYS A 36 -9.34 -2.35 -7.42
CA LYS A 36 -10.07 -3.59 -7.09
C LYS A 36 -9.51 -4.80 -7.83
N ASP A 37 -9.28 -4.66 -9.13
CA ASP A 37 -8.75 -5.70 -10.01
C ASP A 37 -7.33 -6.14 -9.62
N VAL A 38 -6.44 -5.18 -9.36
CA VAL A 38 -5.05 -5.47 -8.94
C VAL A 38 -4.92 -5.76 -7.44
N GLY A 39 -5.95 -5.49 -6.63
CA GLY A 39 -5.95 -5.66 -5.17
C GLY A 39 -5.14 -4.60 -4.43
N PHE A 40 -3.91 -4.31 -4.88
CA PHE A 40 -3.09 -3.22 -4.35
C PHE A 40 -2.09 -2.71 -5.39
N CYS A 41 -1.77 -1.43 -5.32
CA CYS A 41 -0.81 -0.76 -6.20
C CYS A 41 -0.18 0.44 -5.49
N PHE A 42 0.89 1.00 -6.05
CA PHE A 42 1.35 2.31 -5.61
C PHE A 42 0.52 3.42 -6.25
N LEU A 43 0.44 4.57 -5.60
CA LEU A 43 -0.09 5.76 -6.27
C LEU A 43 0.82 6.19 -7.44
N PHE A 44 2.14 6.16 -7.20
CA PHE A 44 3.19 6.48 -8.18
C PHE A 44 4.21 5.33 -8.27
N PRO A 45 4.83 5.08 -9.43
CA PRO A 45 5.85 4.04 -9.55
C PRO A 45 7.05 4.32 -8.66
N ILE A 46 7.61 3.27 -8.06
CA ILE A 46 8.81 3.36 -7.21
C ILE A 46 10.00 2.76 -7.95
N GLN A 47 11.10 3.51 -8.01
CA GLN A 47 12.30 3.05 -8.70
C GLN A 47 12.77 1.70 -8.15
N ARG A 48 13.08 0.76 -9.08
CA ARG A 48 13.54 -0.60 -8.77
C ARG A 48 12.54 -1.46 -7.98
N VAL A 49 11.26 -1.08 -7.96
CA VAL A 49 10.18 -1.91 -7.43
C VAL A 49 9.21 -2.21 -8.56
N GLU A 50 9.07 -3.48 -8.89
CA GLU A 50 8.09 -3.93 -9.87
C GLU A 50 6.74 -4.10 -9.20
N MET A 51 5.78 -3.24 -9.55
CA MET A 51 4.41 -3.24 -9.03
C MET A 51 3.54 -2.35 -9.94
N PRO A 52 2.22 -2.60 -10.08
CA PRO A 52 1.32 -1.65 -10.71
C PRO A 52 1.35 -0.28 -10.00
N SER A 53 1.08 0.78 -10.75
CA SER A 53 0.82 2.12 -10.22
C SER A 53 -0.44 2.71 -10.85
N LEU A 54 -1.23 3.46 -10.07
CA LEU A 54 -2.40 4.16 -10.62
C LEU A 54 -1.97 5.23 -11.63
N TRP A 55 -0.85 5.91 -11.35
CA TRP A 55 -0.24 6.87 -12.25
C TRP A 55 0.02 6.33 -13.67
N ASP A 56 0.73 5.20 -13.79
CA ASP A 56 1.05 4.64 -15.12
C ASP A 56 -0.21 4.08 -15.81
N ALA A 57 -1.18 3.59 -15.03
CA ALA A 57 -2.47 3.13 -15.54
C ALA A 57 -3.30 4.29 -16.12
N ILE A 58 -3.28 5.47 -15.50
CA ILE A 58 -3.91 6.70 -16.03
C ILE A 58 -3.20 7.15 -17.30
N ALA A 59 -1.87 7.11 -17.29
CA ALA A 59 -1.06 7.51 -18.43
C ALA A 59 -1.23 6.58 -19.64
N GLY A 60 -1.56 5.30 -19.40
CA GLY A 60 -1.61 4.29 -20.46
C GLY A 60 -0.22 3.94 -21.00
N ARG A 61 0.84 4.16 -20.22
CA ARG A 61 2.25 3.93 -20.56
C ARG A 61 3.11 4.06 -19.31
N VAL A 62 4.37 3.61 -19.38
CA VAL A 62 5.38 3.99 -18.39
C VAL A 62 5.71 5.48 -18.56
N VAL A 63 5.56 6.25 -17.50
CA VAL A 63 5.92 7.67 -17.50
C VAL A 63 7.20 7.86 -16.70
N LYS A 64 8.16 8.61 -17.26
CA LYS A 64 9.31 9.06 -16.50
C LYS A 64 8.83 10.04 -15.43
N THR A 65 9.07 9.74 -14.16
CA THR A 65 8.81 10.67 -13.07
C THR A 65 9.64 11.93 -13.29
N THR A 66 8.98 13.08 -13.24
CA THR A 66 9.63 14.40 -13.29
C THR A 66 9.28 15.17 -12.03
N ASN A 67 10.07 16.18 -11.69
CA ASN A 67 9.77 17.06 -10.54
C ASN A 67 8.63 18.06 -10.84
N LYS A 68 7.99 17.98 -12.02
CA LYS A 68 6.86 18.84 -12.35
C LYS A 68 5.60 18.28 -11.71
N HIS A 69 4.93 19.11 -10.93
CA HIS A 69 3.66 18.79 -10.27
C HIS A 69 2.43 19.24 -11.09
N THR A 70 2.60 19.43 -12.39
CA THR A 70 1.54 19.87 -13.32
C THR A 70 1.46 18.95 -14.53
N GLY A 71 0.26 18.80 -15.09
CA GLY A 71 0.01 17.91 -16.24
C GLY A 71 -1.21 17.01 -16.07
N TYR A 72 -1.71 16.52 -17.19
CA TYR A 72 -2.94 15.75 -17.28
C TYR A 72 -2.97 14.54 -16.34
N GLU A 73 -1.88 13.77 -16.26
CA GLU A 73 -1.80 12.58 -15.43
C GLU A 73 -1.70 12.89 -13.93
N ILE A 74 -1.00 13.97 -13.55
CA ILE A 74 -0.77 14.32 -12.14
C ILE A 74 -1.95 14.97 -11.48
N GLU A 75 -2.64 15.84 -12.20
CA GLU A 75 -3.84 16.50 -11.70
C GLU A 75 -4.93 15.47 -11.43
N ARG A 76 -5.10 14.48 -12.32
CA ARG A 76 -6.06 13.37 -12.09
C ARG A 76 -5.63 12.44 -10.97
N THR A 77 -4.36 12.04 -10.94
CA THR A 77 -3.86 11.12 -9.91
C THR A 77 -4.04 11.72 -8.50
N TRP A 78 -3.69 13.01 -8.33
CA TRP A 78 -3.90 13.70 -7.06
C TRP A 78 -5.37 14.01 -6.78
N GLY A 79 -6.10 14.53 -7.77
CA GLY A 79 -7.51 14.89 -7.65
C GLY A 79 -8.37 13.70 -7.26
N TRP A 80 -8.30 12.59 -8.01
CA TRP A 80 -9.09 11.40 -7.71
C TRP A 80 -8.71 10.78 -6.37
N LYS A 81 -7.43 10.84 -5.98
CA LYS A 81 -6.98 10.39 -4.66
C LYS A 81 -7.59 11.24 -3.56
N ASP A 82 -7.50 12.57 -3.65
CA ASP A 82 -8.05 13.50 -2.66
C ASP A 82 -9.56 13.39 -2.54
N GLU A 83 -10.27 13.35 -3.67
CA GLU A 83 -11.73 13.18 -3.71
C GLU A 83 -12.19 11.81 -3.20
N ALA A 84 -11.34 10.78 -3.21
CA ALA A 84 -11.70 9.43 -2.77
C ALA A 84 -11.49 9.19 -1.28
N LEU A 85 -10.74 10.04 -0.57
CA LEU A 85 -10.33 9.80 0.82
C LEU A 85 -11.51 9.60 1.77
N ASN A 86 -12.60 10.35 1.57
CA ASN A 86 -13.82 10.25 2.38
C ASN A 86 -14.87 9.28 1.83
N GLN A 87 -14.65 8.69 0.65
CA GLN A 87 -15.65 7.87 -0.07
C GLN A 87 -15.54 6.38 0.24
N LYS A 88 -14.48 5.94 0.92
CA LYS A 88 -14.24 4.51 1.26
C LYS A 88 -14.30 3.60 0.02
N VAL A 89 -13.70 4.02 -1.08
CA VAL A 89 -13.60 3.20 -2.31
C VAL A 89 -12.32 2.36 -2.37
N TRP A 90 -11.29 2.78 -1.64
CA TRP A 90 -10.04 2.08 -1.38
C TRP A 90 -9.45 2.55 -0.06
N PHE A 91 -8.49 1.81 0.48
CA PHE A 91 -7.57 2.31 1.49
C PHE A 91 -6.43 3.07 0.81
N TYR A 92 -6.07 4.24 1.36
CA TYR A 92 -4.91 5.01 0.97
C TYR A 92 -4.01 5.26 2.19
N GLY A 93 -2.73 4.91 2.09
CA GLY A 93 -1.77 5.16 3.16
C GLY A 93 -0.35 4.73 2.80
N LYS A 94 0.60 4.97 3.69
CA LYS A 94 2.01 4.57 3.53
C LYS A 94 2.27 3.11 3.96
N LEU A 95 1.55 2.16 3.36
CA LEU A 95 1.58 0.75 3.76
C LEU A 95 2.86 0.03 3.32
N LEU A 96 3.17 0.05 2.01
CA LEU A 96 4.30 -0.71 1.46
C LEU A 96 5.54 0.18 1.38
N ARG A 97 6.60 -0.21 2.09
CA ARG A 97 7.89 0.51 2.13
C ARG A 97 7.78 2.00 2.51
N GLY A 98 6.77 2.37 3.29
CA GLY A 98 6.49 3.77 3.65
C GLY A 98 6.11 4.64 2.45
N ARG A 99 5.65 4.06 1.35
CA ARG A 99 5.25 4.76 0.11
C ARG A 99 3.73 4.77 -0.03
N ALA A 100 3.22 5.78 -0.72
CA ALA A 100 1.80 5.94 -0.99
C ALA A 100 1.23 4.71 -1.73
N THR A 101 0.41 3.94 -1.04
CA THR A 101 -0.17 2.68 -1.49
C THR A 101 -1.70 2.80 -1.51
N LEU A 102 -2.30 2.23 -2.54
CA LEU A 102 -3.74 2.00 -2.65
C LEU A 102 -4.01 0.51 -2.46
N VAL A 103 -5.01 0.16 -1.67
CA VAL A 103 -5.47 -1.23 -1.46
C VAL A 103 -6.98 -1.27 -1.62
N SER A 104 -7.49 -2.23 -2.37
CA SER A 104 -8.94 -2.43 -2.46
C SER A 104 -9.48 -2.85 -1.10
N LEU A 105 -10.67 -2.36 -0.76
CA LEU A 105 -11.24 -2.67 0.55
C LEU A 105 -11.50 -4.17 0.73
N ASP A 106 -11.83 -4.90 -0.34
CA ASP A 106 -12.03 -6.36 -0.30
C ASP A 106 -10.72 -7.11 0.01
N PHE A 107 -9.56 -6.56 -0.39
CA PHE A 107 -8.26 -7.20 -0.20
C PHE A 107 -7.53 -6.75 1.07
N LEU A 108 -7.87 -5.58 1.61
CA LEU A 108 -7.28 -4.99 2.82
C LEU A 108 -7.24 -5.93 4.05
N PRO A 109 -8.25 -6.79 4.32
CA PRO A 109 -8.19 -7.72 5.46
C PRO A 109 -6.94 -8.61 5.47
N ASN A 110 -6.40 -8.99 4.31
CA ASN A 110 -5.16 -9.78 4.23
C ASN A 110 -3.96 -9.01 4.80
N PHE A 111 -3.86 -7.70 4.54
CA PHE A 111 -2.80 -6.89 5.13
C PHE A 111 -3.03 -6.66 6.62
N TYR A 112 -4.29 -6.44 7.03
CA TYR A 112 -4.64 -6.23 8.43
C TYR A 112 -4.32 -7.47 9.29
N ALA A 113 -4.58 -8.68 8.78
CA ALA A 113 -4.24 -9.94 9.45
C ALA A 113 -2.72 -10.11 9.71
N LEU A 114 -1.87 -9.36 9.01
CA LEU A 114 -0.42 -9.32 9.25
C LEU A 114 0.02 -8.19 10.19
N SER A 115 -0.89 -7.28 10.56
CA SER A 115 -0.60 -6.19 11.49
C SER A 115 -0.62 -6.67 12.94
N GLU A 116 -0.12 -5.83 13.84
CA GLU A 116 -0.18 -6.03 15.29
C GLU A 116 -1.44 -5.38 15.90
N ASN A 117 -2.49 -5.18 15.10
CA ASN A 117 -3.78 -4.71 15.60
C ASN A 117 -4.70 -5.92 15.81
N TYR A 118 -5.09 -6.18 17.06
CA TYR A 118 -5.83 -7.37 17.47
C TYR A 118 -7.32 -7.10 17.68
N GLY A 119 -7.75 -5.85 17.51
CA GLY A 119 -9.15 -5.43 17.53
C GLY A 119 -9.47 -4.46 18.67
N ASP A 120 -8.64 -4.39 19.70
CA ASP A 120 -8.74 -3.39 20.76
C ASP A 120 -7.79 -2.23 20.47
N TYR A 121 -8.17 -1.41 19.48
CA TYR A 121 -7.36 -0.30 19.03
C TYR A 121 -7.17 0.80 20.09
N GLU A 122 -7.91 0.76 21.21
CA GLU A 122 -7.76 1.67 22.34
C GLU A 122 -6.71 1.19 23.35
N GLN A 123 -6.28 -0.07 23.30
CA GLN A 123 -5.29 -0.64 24.22
C GLN A 123 -4.08 -1.26 23.51
N ASP A 124 -4.24 -1.89 22.34
CA ASP A 124 -3.19 -2.62 21.61
C ASP A 124 -1.89 -1.81 21.46
N TYR A 125 -2.01 -0.52 21.15
CA TYR A 125 -0.86 0.38 20.95
C TYR A 125 -0.01 0.57 22.22
N LEU A 126 -0.59 0.38 23.41
CA LEU A 126 0.14 0.51 24.68
C LEU A 126 1.13 -0.64 24.84
N ASP A 127 0.77 -1.85 24.43
CA ASP A 127 1.67 -3.01 24.50
C ASP A 127 2.80 -2.90 23.48
N GLU A 128 2.51 -2.42 22.26
CA GLU A 128 3.55 -2.09 21.29
C GLU A 128 4.51 -1.00 21.79
N TYR A 129 4.00 0.01 22.51
CA TYR A 129 4.85 1.01 23.13
C TYR A 129 5.72 0.44 24.25
N ARG A 130 5.12 -0.36 25.15
CA ARG A 130 5.84 -1.00 26.28
C ARG A 130 6.97 -1.92 25.81
N THR A 131 6.76 -2.61 24.69
CA THR A 131 7.74 -3.52 24.07
C THR A 131 8.75 -2.81 23.16
N GLY A 132 8.61 -1.49 22.97
CA GLY A 132 9.49 -0.68 22.12
C GLY A 132 9.24 -0.82 20.61
N ALA A 133 8.14 -1.46 20.22
CA ALA A 133 7.72 -1.58 18.82
C ALA A 133 7.08 -0.29 18.27
N LEU A 134 6.53 0.56 19.13
CA LEU A 134 5.95 1.86 18.78
C LEU A 134 6.77 3.01 19.36
N SER A 135 7.13 4.00 18.54
CA SER A 135 7.86 5.18 19.00
C SER A 135 7.02 6.12 19.90
N ALA A 136 7.70 6.92 20.71
CA ALA A 136 7.04 7.91 21.58
C ALA A 136 6.25 8.95 20.77
N GLU A 137 6.80 9.41 19.65
CA GLU A 137 6.11 10.32 18.74
C GLU A 137 4.90 9.67 18.07
N ALA A 138 4.99 8.40 17.65
CA ALA A 138 3.85 7.67 17.10
C ALA A 138 2.75 7.48 18.15
N LYS A 139 3.11 7.13 19.38
CA LYS A 139 2.18 7.07 20.51
C LYS A 139 1.48 8.41 20.73
N ALA A 140 2.22 9.52 20.80
CA ALA A 140 1.64 10.84 21.03
C ALA A 140 0.65 11.26 19.92
N ILE A 141 0.97 10.95 18.66
CA ILE A 141 0.06 11.17 17.53
C ILE A 141 -1.20 10.30 17.65
N TYR A 142 -1.03 9.03 17.98
CA TYR A 142 -2.14 8.09 18.11
C TYR A 142 -3.09 8.48 19.26
N GLU A 143 -2.55 8.86 20.42
CA GLU A 143 -3.32 9.34 21.59
C GLU A 143 -4.07 10.65 21.28
N ALA A 144 -3.47 11.55 20.51
CA ALA A 144 -4.14 12.77 20.07
C ALA A 144 -5.38 12.44 19.21
N LEU A 145 -5.27 11.48 18.29
CA LEU A 145 -6.41 11.02 17.47
C LEU A 145 -7.45 10.26 18.31
N LEU A 146 -7.02 9.41 19.26
CA LEU A 146 -7.93 8.73 20.18
C LEU A 146 -8.80 9.74 20.94
N LYS A 147 -8.18 10.79 21.48
CA LYS A 147 -8.84 11.81 22.29
C LYS A 147 -9.72 12.77 21.48
N HIS A 148 -9.27 13.18 20.30
CA HIS A 148 -9.90 14.29 19.56
C HIS A 148 -10.63 13.86 18.28
N GLY A 149 -10.57 12.59 17.90
CA GLY A 149 -11.07 12.10 16.62
C GLY A 149 -10.17 12.54 15.45
N ALA A 150 -10.73 12.56 14.24
CA ALA A 150 -10.01 12.97 13.05
C ALA A 150 -9.45 14.41 13.16
N LEU A 151 -8.16 14.57 12.82
CA LEU A 151 -7.46 15.86 12.88
C LEU A 151 -6.68 16.12 11.59
N ASP A 152 -6.68 17.38 11.13
CA ASP A 152 -5.74 17.82 10.10
C ASP A 152 -4.29 17.81 10.61
N ALA A 153 -3.32 17.64 9.72
CA ALA A 153 -1.91 17.51 10.08
C ALA A 153 -1.36 18.69 10.91
N VAL A 154 -1.86 19.91 10.73
CA VAL A 154 -1.41 21.10 11.48
C VAL A 154 -1.91 21.01 12.92
N ARG A 155 -3.20 20.74 13.11
CA ARG A 155 -3.78 20.54 14.43
C ARG A 155 -3.23 19.29 15.13
N LEU A 156 -3.04 18.20 14.40
CA LEU A 156 -2.49 16.95 14.92
C LEU A 156 -1.07 17.13 15.47
N ARG A 157 -0.21 17.89 14.78
CA ARG A 157 1.11 18.28 15.33
C ARG A 157 0.97 19.02 16.66
N ARG A 158 0.00 19.91 16.79
CA ARG A 158 -0.23 20.65 18.03
C ARG A 158 -0.69 19.78 19.18
N GLU A 159 -1.73 18.98 18.96
CA GLU A 159 -2.28 18.12 20.01
C GLU A 159 -1.28 17.02 20.43
N ALA A 160 -0.45 16.54 19.51
CA ALA A 160 0.65 15.61 19.79
C ALA A 160 1.90 16.27 20.41
N ARG A 161 1.88 17.58 20.68
CA ARG A 161 3.02 18.38 21.20
C ARG A 161 4.27 18.35 20.31
N LEU A 162 4.06 18.27 18.98
CA LEU A 162 5.07 18.24 17.93
C LEU A 162 5.00 19.48 17.00
N SER A 163 4.51 20.62 17.51
CA SER A 163 4.36 21.87 16.76
C SER A 163 5.67 22.50 16.32
N ALA A 164 6.76 22.30 17.06
CA ALA A 164 8.05 22.93 16.74
C ALA A 164 8.54 22.47 15.35
N GLU A 165 9.13 23.37 14.57
CA GLU A 165 9.62 23.02 13.22
C GLU A 165 10.73 21.96 13.24
N ALA A 166 11.55 21.95 14.30
CA ALA A 166 12.54 20.90 14.53
C ALA A 166 11.93 19.50 14.68
N ASN A 167 10.65 19.39 15.05
CA ASN A 167 9.93 18.12 15.22
C ASN A 167 9.29 17.62 13.92
N LYS A 168 9.26 18.42 12.85
CA LYS A 168 8.61 18.05 11.59
C LYS A 168 9.11 16.70 11.01
N PRO A 169 10.42 16.41 10.94
CA PRO A 169 10.89 15.11 10.44
C PRO A 169 10.45 13.94 11.34
N ARG A 170 10.41 14.14 12.66
CA ARG A 170 9.97 13.11 13.62
C ARG A 170 8.48 12.84 13.47
N PHE A 171 7.67 13.89 13.31
CA PHE A 171 6.24 13.79 13.05
C PHE A 171 5.95 13.03 11.75
N GLU A 172 6.64 13.36 10.65
CA GLU A 172 6.46 12.66 9.36
C GLU A 172 6.89 11.19 9.42
N LYS A 173 7.96 10.88 10.16
CA LYS A 173 8.41 9.51 10.42
C LYS A 173 7.37 8.74 11.24
N ALA A 174 6.89 9.31 12.34
CA ALA A 174 5.88 8.72 13.20
C ALA A 174 4.54 8.49 12.49
N LEU A 175 4.09 9.44 11.66
CA LEU A 175 2.91 9.24 10.79
C LEU A 175 3.12 8.10 9.78
N THR A 176 4.34 7.94 9.26
CA THR A 176 4.65 6.86 8.33
C THR A 176 4.65 5.51 9.05
N GLU A 177 5.23 5.44 10.26
CA GLU A 177 5.20 4.27 11.15
C GLU A 177 3.76 3.82 11.44
N LEU A 178 2.89 4.74 11.88
CA LEU A 178 1.48 4.46 12.15
C LEU A 178 0.72 3.99 10.90
N GLN A 179 1.01 4.54 9.73
CA GLN A 179 0.39 4.12 8.47
C GLN A 179 0.87 2.74 8.00
N THR A 180 2.18 2.45 8.13
CA THR A 180 2.74 1.14 7.83
C THR A 180 2.15 0.06 8.74
N GLY A 181 1.89 0.39 10.01
CA GLY A 181 1.23 -0.49 10.97
C GLY A 181 -0.30 -0.56 10.85
N LEU A 182 -0.90 0.01 9.80
CA LEU A 182 -2.37 0.06 9.61
C LEU A 182 -3.14 0.66 10.80
N LYS A 183 -2.54 1.61 11.52
CA LYS A 183 -3.17 2.26 12.69
C LYS A 183 -3.92 3.52 12.31
N VAL A 184 -3.31 4.32 11.43
CA VAL A 184 -3.80 5.64 11.04
C VAL A 184 -3.75 5.79 9.52
N LEU A 185 -4.71 6.50 8.94
CA LEU A 185 -4.74 6.81 7.52
C LEU A 185 -5.26 8.24 7.24
N PRO A 186 -4.90 8.85 6.10
CA PRO A 186 -5.60 10.03 5.59
C PRO A 186 -7.05 9.69 5.20
N VAL A 187 -8.00 10.50 5.67
CA VAL A 187 -9.44 10.37 5.39
C VAL A 187 -10.05 11.61 4.73
N GLY A 188 -9.26 12.67 4.54
CA GLY A 188 -9.69 13.89 3.85
C GLY A 188 -8.58 14.91 3.72
N ILE A 189 -8.93 16.09 3.20
CA ILE A 189 -8.05 17.26 3.09
C ILE A 189 -8.72 18.47 3.76
N ALA A 190 -7.92 19.36 4.34
CA ALA A 190 -8.36 20.60 4.95
C ALA A 190 -7.60 21.80 4.35
N PRO A 191 -8.27 22.94 4.09
CA PRO A 191 -7.66 24.13 3.51
C PRO A 191 -6.87 24.97 4.54
N VAL A 192 -5.95 24.33 5.27
CA VAL A 192 -5.20 24.93 6.39
C VAL A 192 -3.69 24.88 6.14
N GLY A 193 -2.94 25.61 6.95
CA GLY A 193 -1.48 25.73 6.83
C GLY A 193 -1.04 26.62 5.67
N ALA A 194 0.27 26.78 5.50
CA ALA A 194 0.88 27.69 4.54
C ALA A 194 0.46 27.46 3.08
N TRP A 195 0.14 26.21 2.73
CA TRP A 195 -0.22 25.81 1.36
C TRP A 195 -1.73 25.62 1.16
N ARG A 196 -2.56 25.97 2.16
CA ARG A 196 -4.01 25.69 2.19
C ARG A 196 -4.32 24.22 1.84
N TYR A 197 -3.49 23.31 2.35
CA TYR A 197 -3.58 21.88 2.11
C TYR A 197 -2.94 21.13 3.28
N ALA A 198 -3.74 20.32 3.97
CA ALA A 198 -3.27 19.36 4.95
C ALA A 198 -4.16 18.11 4.92
N PHE A 199 -3.56 16.92 5.04
CA PHE A 199 -4.35 15.71 5.25
C PHE A 199 -5.03 15.73 6.61
N ILE A 200 -6.28 15.27 6.63
CA ILE A 200 -7.01 14.88 7.83
C ILE A 200 -6.72 13.40 8.06
N TYR A 201 -6.25 13.05 9.25
CA TYR A 201 -5.93 11.69 9.65
C TYR A 201 -6.95 11.16 10.66
N GLU A 202 -7.23 9.87 10.60
CA GLU A 202 -8.10 9.15 11.53
C GLU A 202 -7.52 7.76 11.83
N ILE A 203 -7.98 7.16 12.93
CA ILE A 203 -7.70 5.79 13.33
C ILE A 203 -8.44 4.82 12.41
N LEU A 204 -7.72 3.84 11.86
CA LEU A 204 -8.26 2.93 10.84
C LEU A 204 -9.50 2.17 11.32
N PRO A 205 -9.51 1.53 12.50
CA PRO A 205 -10.71 0.90 13.06
C PRO A 205 -11.92 1.84 13.27
N ARG A 206 -11.74 3.16 13.44
CA ARG A 206 -12.88 4.10 13.48
C ARG A 206 -13.42 4.38 12.08
N TRP A 207 -12.53 4.47 11.09
CA TRP A 207 -12.89 4.71 9.69
C TRP A 207 -13.52 3.47 9.02
N LEU A 208 -13.03 2.26 9.32
CA LEU A 208 -13.55 0.99 8.80
C LEU A 208 -13.73 -0.04 9.94
N PRO A 209 -14.83 0.08 10.73
CA PRO A 209 -15.02 -0.69 11.97
C PRO A 209 -15.16 -2.21 11.80
N ASP A 210 -15.59 -2.67 10.63
CA ASP A 210 -15.74 -4.08 10.28
C ASP A 210 -14.42 -4.76 9.89
N LEU A 211 -13.34 -3.99 9.68
CA LEU A 211 -12.06 -4.52 9.21
C LEU A 211 -11.45 -5.59 10.14
N PRO A 212 -11.40 -5.39 11.48
CA PRO A 212 -10.83 -6.41 12.37
C PRO A 212 -11.61 -7.72 12.29
N GLU A 213 -12.94 -7.68 12.31
CA GLU A 213 -13.78 -8.89 12.20
C GLU A 213 -13.64 -9.58 10.84
N ARG A 214 -13.48 -8.82 9.75
CA ARG A 214 -13.21 -9.38 8.41
C ARG A 214 -11.83 -10.02 8.30
N ALA A 215 -10.85 -9.53 9.05
CA ALA A 215 -9.50 -10.07 9.07
C ALA A 215 -9.35 -11.25 10.03
N ARG A 216 -10.18 -11.33 11.07
CA ARG A 216 -10.16 -12.38 12.11
C ARG A 216 -10.10 -13.82 11.60
N PRO A 217 -10.84 -14.25 10.56
CA PRO A 217 -10.73 -15.63 10.06
C PRO A 217 -9.46 -15.89 9.25
N ILE A 218 -8.72 -14.85 8.84
CA ILE A 218 -7.57 -14.97 7.96
C ILE A 218 -6.32 -15.23 8.80
N SER A 219 -5.78 -16.45 8.72
CA SER A 219 -4.51 -16.76 9.38
C SER A 219 -3.36 -15.95 8.75
N ARG A 220 -2.29 -15.69 9.52
CA ARG A 220 -1.09 -15.01 8.97
C ARG A 220 -0.48 -15.75 7.78
N ALA A 221 -0.52 -17.09 7.79
CA ALA A 221 -0.02 -17.90 6.68
C ALA A 221 -0.90 -17.72 5.42
N GLU A 222 -2.22 -17.72 5.59
CA GLU A 222 -3.16 -17.49 4.50
C GLU A 222 -3.04 -16.07 3.94
N ALA A 223 -2.98 -15.06 4.81
CA ALA A 223 -2.77 -13.66 4.42
C ALA A 223 -1.51 -13.49 3.57
N ARG A 224 -0.38 -14.09 3.97
CA ARG A 224 0.86 -14.09 3.18
C ARG A 224 0.66 -14.77 1.82
N CYS A 225 -0.02 -15.92 1.77
CA CYS A 225 -0.31 -16.61 0.53
C CYS A 225 -1.14 -15.73 -0.41
N GLN A 226 -2.22 -15.11 0.08
CA GLN A 226 -3.09 -14.25 -0.71
C GLN A 226 -2.32 -13.03 -1.25
N ILE A 227 -1.52 -12.37 -0.41
CA ILE A 227 -0.70 -11.20 -0.79
C ILE A 227 0.33 -11.58 -1.85
N LEU A 228 1.07 -12.68 -1.65
CA LEU A 228 2.12 -13.11 -2.58
C LEU A 228 1.53 -13.61 -3.91
N ASP A 229 0.44 -14.37 -3.86
CA ASP A 229 -0.30 -14.82 -5.05
C ASP A 229 -0.78 -13.62 -5.88
N ARG A 230 -1.48 -12.66 -5.24
CA ARG A 230 -1.93 -11.44 -5.91
C ARG A 230 -0.77 -10.63 -6.50
N TYR A 231 0.33 -10.52 -5.75
CA TYR A 231 1.54 -9.84 -6.22
C TYR A 231 2.08 -10.47 -7.49
N ILE A 232 2.33 -11.79 -7.47
CA ILE A 232 2.91 -12.52 -8.59
C ILE A 232 1.97 -12.54 -9.78
N HIS A 233 0.66 -12.65 -9.56
CA HIS A 233 -0.34 -12.52 -10.61
C HIS A 233 -0.33 -11.13 -11.27
N ASN A 234 -0.07 -10.08 -10.49
CA ASN A 234 0.08 -8.73 -11.04
C ASN A 234 1.40 -8.56 -11.80
N VAL A 235 2.52 -8.94 -11.18
CA VAL A 235 3.86 -8.69 -11.74
C VAL A 235 4.33 -9.78 -12.70
N ILE A 236 3.53 -10.82 -12.91
CA ILE A 236 3.74 -11.97 -13.80
C ILE A 236 4.90 -12.88 -13.38
N ALA A 237 6.06 -12.30 -13.11
CA ALA A 237 7.26 -12.97 -12.64
C ALA A 237 8.08 -12.00 -11.78
N SER A 238 8.68 -12.43 -10.68
CA SER A 238 9.57 -11.60 -9.87
C SER A 238 10.57 -12.46 -9.08
N PRO A 239 11.82 -12.03 -8.86
CA PRO A 239 12.70 -12.74 -7.93
C PRO A 239 12.06 -12.77 -6.54
N LEU A 240 12.10 -13.91 -5.84
CA LEU A 240 11.51 -14.04 -4.51
C LEU A 240 12.07 -12.99 -3.53
N ALA A 241 13.37 -12.70 -3.60
CA ALA A 241 14.00 -11.65 -2.81
C ALA A 241 13.51 -10.23 -3.14
N ALA A 242 13.01 -9.99 -4.36
CA ALA A 242 12.35 -8.73 -4.68
C ALA A 242 10.97 -8.66 -4.04
N ALA A 243 10.16 -9.72 -4.13
CA ALA A 243 8.85 -9.82 -3.47
C ALA A 243 8.98 -9.62 -1.95
N ALA A 244 9.92 -10.32 -1.29
CA ALA A 244 10.17 -10.19 0.14
C ALA A 244 10.51 -8.73 0.54
N ARG A 245 11.31 -8.03 -0.26
CA ARG A 245 11.65 -6.61 -0.03
C ARG A 245 10.47 -5.66 -0.23
N VAL A 246 9.51 -6.00 -1.10
CA VAL A 246 8.28 -5.19 -1.26
C VAL A 246 7.46 -5.22 0.02
N PHE A 247 7.29 -6.41 0.60
CA PHE A 247 6.45 -6.62 1.78
C PHE A 247 7.17 -6.48 3.12
N GLY A 248 8.50 -6.30 3.11
CA GLY A 248 9.30 -6.24 4.35
C GLY A 248 9.37 -7.59 5.07
N TRP A 249 9.17 -8.70 4.35
CA TRP A 249 9.18 -10.05 4.94
C TRP A 249 10.60 -10.58 5.05
N LYS A 250 10.83 -11.45 6.04
CA LYS A 250 12.02 -12.30 6.06
C LYS A 250 11.99 -13.21 4.84
N LEU A 251 13.17 -13.47 4.25
CA LEU A 251 13.25 -14.33 3.07
C LEU A 251 12.76 -15.76 3.35
N THR A 252 12.93 -16.25 4.58
CA THR A 252 12.40 -17.53 5.06
C THR A 252 10.88 -17.59 4.96
N ASP A 253 10.20 -16.56 5.46
CA ASP A 253 8.73 -16.48 5.45
C ASP A 253 8.21 -16.38 4.00
N ALA A 254 8.89 -15.59 3.17
CA ALA A 254 8.57 -15.48 1.75
C ALA A 254 8.75 -16.81 1.01
N ARG A 255 9.81 -17.57 1.32
CA ARG A 255 10.08 -18.87 0.71
C ARG A 255 9.05 -19.93 1.10
N GLN A 256 8.75 -20.05 2.39
CA GLN A 256 7.68 -20.95 2.88
C GLN A 256 6.33 -20.63 2.24
N THR A 257 6.01 -19.34 2.10
CA THR A 257 4.78 -18.90 1.43
C THR A 257 4.78 -19.29 -0.04
N ALA A 258 5.90 -19.10 -0.74
CA ALA A 258 6.03 -19.45 -2.16
C ALA A 258 5.95 -20.97 -2.38
N GLU A 259 6.53 -21.77 -1.50
CA GLU A 259 6.42 -23.24 -1.49
C GLU A 259 4.98 -23.68 -1.30
N ALA A 260 4.26 -23.14 -0.31
CA ALA A 260 2.85 -23.43 -0.11
C ALA A 260 1.96 -23.04 -1.30
N LEU A 261 2.30 -21.98 -2.04
CA LEU A 261 1.61 -21.59 -3.26
C LEU A 261 1.93 -22.52 -4.44
N ALA A 262 3.17 -22.99 -4.53
CA ALA A 262 3.61 -23.92 -5.58
C ALA A 262 2.95 -25.29 -5.41
N ASP A 263 2.85 -25.79 -4.18
CA ASP A 263 2.14 -27.03 -3.85
C ASP A 263 0.65 -26.96 -4.25
N ARG A 264 0.07 -25.75 -4.25
CA ARG A 264 -1.32 -25.48 -4.68
C ARG A 264 -1.43 -25.18 -6.18
N GLY A 265 -0.33 -25.26 -6.94
CA GLY A 265 -0.29 -24.98 -8.37
C GLY A 265 -0.59 -23.51 -8.74
N ARG A 266 -0.35 -22.57 -7.83
CA ARG A 266 -0.61 -21.13 -8.04
C ARG A 266 0.57 -20.39 -8.62
N VAL A 267 1.78 -20.85 -8.30
CA VAL A 267 3.04 -20.25 -8.75
C VAL A 267 4.04 -21.33 -9.12
N GLU A 268 4.96 -21.00 -10.02
CA GLU A 268 6.13 -21.80 -10.33
C GLU A 268 7.35 -21.21 -9.58
N LEU A 269 7.95 -22.01 -8.70
CA LEU A 269 9.22 -21.67 -8.04
C LEU A 269 10.37 -21.79 -9.03
N ASP A 270 11.38 -20.95 -8.85
CA ASP A 270 12.64 -21.03 -9.57
C ASP A 270 12.48 -21.08 -11.11
N ALA A 271 11.44 -20.42 -11.62
CA ALA A 271 11.08 -20.39 -13.02
C ALA A 271 12.16 -19.68 -13.85
N LYS A 272 12.60 -20.34 -14.93
CA LYS A 272 13.57 -19.79 -15.88
C LYS A 272 12.85 -18.92 -16.92
N VAL A 273 13.01 -17.60 -16.81
CA VAL A 273 12.50 -16.66 -17.81
C VAL A 273 13.59 -16.32 -18.82
N LYS A 274 13.40 -16.68 -20.10
CA LYS A 274 14.39 -16.44 -21.15
C LYS A 274 14.69 -14.94 -21.27
N GLY A 275 15.96 -14.56 -21.06
CA GLY A 275 16.42 -13.17 -21.09
C GLY A 275 16.41 -12.47 -19.71
N ILE A 276 16.09 -13.19 -18.64
CA ILE A 276 16.30 -12.77 -17.25
C ILE A 276 17.28 -13.74 -16.61
N ARG A 277 18.29 -13.22 -15.91
CA ARG A 277 19.37 -14.05 -15.34
C ARG A 277 18.92 -14.72 -14.04
N GLU A 278 18.20 -13.98 -13.20
CA GLU A 278 17.72 -14.44 -11.91
C GLU A 278 16.55 -15.40 -12.08
N LEU A 279 16.48 -16.42 -11.21
CA LEU A 279 15.31 -17.29 -11.10
C LEU A 279 14.12 -16.48 -10.59
N GLN A 280 12.94 -16.76 -11.13
CA GLN A 280 11.72 -16.03 -10.83
C GLN A 280 10.75 -16.90 -10.04
N LEU A 281 9.94 -16.27 -9.21
CA LEU A 281 8.62 -16.76 -8.87
C LEU A 281 7.68 -16.30 -9.99
N ALA A 282 7.03 -17.21 -10.71
CA ALA A 282 6.13 -16.88 -11.80
C ALA A 282 4.70 -17.33 -11.48
N ALA A 283 3.70 -16.62 -12.00
CA ALA A 283 2.32 -17.07 -11.93
C ALA A 283 2.18 -18.35 -12.78
N ALA A 284 1.59 -19.40 -12.19
CA ALA A 284 1.27 -20.64 -12.90
C ALA A 284 0.13 -20.44 -13.91
#